data_AF-A0A9X9MDE1-F1
#
_entry.id   AF-A0A9X9MDE1-F1
#
_cell.length_a   1.000
_cell.length_b   1.000
_cell.length_c   1.000
_cell.angle_alpha   90.00
_cell.angle_beta   90.00
_cell.angle_gamma   90.00
#
_symmetry.space_group_name_H-M   'P 1'
#
loop_
_entity.id
_entity.type
_entity.pdbx_description
1 polymer ?
#
loop_
_entity_poly.entity_id
_entity_poly.type
_entity_poly.pdbx_seq_one_letter_code
_entity_poly.pdbx_strand_id
1 'polypeptide(L)'
;MGAHSVVLDLLKIPYEKNDEKMNEVMNLAHTFLQNFCRGNPQNQVLLHKHLNLFLTPGLLEAETMRHIFMNNYHLCNEISERVVQHFVHCIETHGRHVEYLRFLQTIVKADGKYVKKCQDMVMTELINGGEDVLIFYNDRASFPILLHMMCSERDRGDESGPLAYHITLVELLAACTEGKNVYTEIKCNSLLPLDDIVRVVTHDDCIPEVKIAYVNFVNHCYVDTEVEMKEIYTSNHIWKLFENFLVDMARVCNTTTDRKHADTFLEKCVTESIMNIVSGFFNSPFSDNSTSLQTHQPVFIQLLQSAFRIYNCTWPNPAQKSSVESCIRTLAEVAKNRGIAIPVDLDSQVNTLFLKSHSNMVQRAAMGWRLSARSGPRFKEALGGPSWDYRNIIEKLQDVVASLEQQFSPMMQAEFSVLVDVLYSPELLFPEGSDARIRCGAFMSKLINHTKKLMEKEEKLCIKILQTLREMLEKKDSFVEEVYF
;
A
#
# COMPACT_ATOMS: atom_id res chain seq x y z
N MET A 1 -6.25 0.91 -26.27
CA MET A 1 -5.06 0.32 -26.92
C MET A 1 -4.77 -1.12 -26.51
N GLY A 2 -5.22 -1.64 -25.36
CA GLY A 2 -5.10 -3.07 -25.03
C GLY A 2 -3.67 -3.60 -24.87
N ALA A 3 -2.67 -2.71 -24.77
CA ALA A 3 -1.26 -3.09 -24.71
C ALA A 3 -0.93 -3.99 -23.51
N HIS A 4 -1.57 -3.77 -22.36
CA HIS A 4 -1.41 -4.65 -21.20
C HIS A 4 -1.83 -6.09 -21.50
N SER A 5 -2.87 -6.31 -22.31
CA SER A 5 -3.30 -7.66 -22.71
C SER A 5 -2.22 -8.38 -23.54
N VAL A 6 -1.58 -7.66 -24.47
CA VAL A 6 -0.47 -8.21 -25.27
C VAL A 6 0.73 -8.57 -24.39
N VAL A 7 1.06 -7.72 -23.41
CA VAL A 7 2.14 -8.00 -22.45
C VAL A 7 1.80 -9.20 -21.56
N LEU A 8 0.55 -9.32 -21.11
CA LEU A 8 0.10 -10.49 -20.35
C LEU A 8 0.14 -11.78 -21.18
N ASP A 9 -0.12 -11.71 -22.49
CA ASP A 9 0.00 -12.86 -23.37
C ASP A 9 1.46 -13.22 -23.64
N LEU A 10 2.36 -12.23 -23.75
CA LEU A 10 3.81 -12.45 -23.82
C LEU A 10 4.33 -13.22 -22.60
N LEU A 11 3.91 -12.85 -21.39
CA LEU A 11 4.33 -13.52 -20.15
C LEU A 11 3.89 -15.00 -20.07
N LYS A 12 2.90 -15.42 -20.85
CA LYS A 12 2.45 -16.83 -20.90
C LYS A 12 3.29 -17.68 -21.85
N ILE A 13 4.13 -17.07 -22.69
CA ILE A 13 4.92 -17.81 -23.67
C ILE A 13 6.06 -18.51 -22.95
N PRO A 14 6.14 -19.86 -23.01
CA PRO A 14 7.24 -20.58 -22.39
C PRO A 14 8.55 -20.27 -23.10
N TYR A 15 9.62 -20.12 -22.32
CA TYR A 15 10.95 -19.85 -22.83
C TYR A 15 12.03 -20.52 -21.97
N GLU A 16 13.23 -20.66 -22.53
CA GLU A 16 14.37 -21.23 -21.81
C GLU A 16 14.94 -20.20 -20.83
N LYS A 17 15.05 -20.55 -19.55
CA LYS A 17 15.56 -19.63 -18.50
C LYS A 17 17.01 -19.17 -18.73
N ASN A 18 17.77 -19.87 -19.57
CA ASN A 18 19.15 -19.51 -19.91
C ASN A 18 19.22 -18.53 -21.10
N ASP A 19 18.08 -18.19 -21.73
CA ASP A 19 18.02 -17.19 -22.78
C ASP A 19 18.08 -15.78 -22.16
N GLU A 20 19.28 -15.19 -22.17
CA GLU A 20 19.54 -13.85 -21.64
C GLU A 20 18.65 -12.77 -22.29
N LYS A 21 18.39 -12.88 -23.60
CA LYS A 21 17.55 -11.88 -24.30
C LYS A 21 16.11 -12.00 -23.88
N MET A 22 15.61 -13.23 -23.74
CA MET A 22 14.25 -13.42 -23.27
C MET A 22 14.09 -12.98 -21.81
N ASN A 23 15.08 -13.23 -20.94
CA ASN A 23 15.09 -12.71 -19.58
C ASN A 23 15.02 -11.17 -19.56
N GLU A 24 15.77 -10.48 -20.44
CA GLU A 24 15.69 -9.02 -20.58
C GLU A 24 14.30 -8.56 -21.04
N VAL A 25 13.71 -9.25 -22.02
CA VAL A 25 12.35 -8.96 -22.48
C VAL A 25 11.32 -9.15 -21.36
N MET A 26 11.43 -10.21 -20.56
CA MET A 26 10.54 -10.47 -19.43
C MET A 26 10.72 -9.40 -18.34
N ASN A 27 11.95 -8.99 -18.01
CA ASN A 27 12.22 -7.88 -17.11
C ASN A 27 11.52 -6.58 -17.56
N LEU A 28 11.62 -6.24 -18.85
CA LEU A 28 10.95 -5.07 -19.42
C LEU A 28 9.43 -5.21 -19.41
N ALA A 29 8.90 -6.41 -19.65
CA ALA A 29 7.47 -6.69 -19.55
C ALA A 29 6.93 -6.47 -18.12
N HIS A 30 7.63 -6.97 -17.11
CA HIS A 30 7.30 -6.73 -15.69
C HIS A 30 7.40 -5.24 -15.33
N THR A 31 8.46 -4.57 -15.77
CA THR A 31 8.66 -3.12 -15.56
C THR A 31 7.55 -2.30 -16.21
N PHE A 32 7.08 -2.69 -17.39
CA PHE A 32 5.93 -2.07 -18.04
C PHE A 32 4.67 -2.21 -17.20
N LEU A 33 4.37 -3.42 -16.69
CA LEU A 33 3.19 -3.66 -15.86
C LEU A 33 3.24 -2.91 -14.51
N GLN A 34 4.41 -2.85 -13.88
CA GLN A 34 4.62 -2.09 -12.65
C GLN A 34 4.35 -0.60 -12.84
N ASN A 35 4.84 -0.02 -13.95
CA ASN A 35 4.57 1.37 -14.31
C ASN A 35 3.11 1.59 -14.75
N PHE A 36 2.50 0.61 -15.40
CA PHE A 36 1.08 0.64 -15.78
C PHE A 36 0.18 0.76 -14.55
N CYS A 37 0.52 0.11 -13.43
CA CYS A 37 -0.21 0.20 -12.16
C CYS A 37 0.13 1.45 -11.32
N ARG A 38 1.29 2.07 -11.54
CA ARG A 38 1.81 3.12 -10.65
C ARG A 38 0.85 4.31 -10.52
N GLY A 39 0.26 4.46 -9.33
CA GLY A 39 -0.67 5.55 -9.02
C GLY A 39 -2.00 5.49 -9.79
N ASN A 40 -2.36 4.32 -10.34
CA ASN A 40 -3.59 4.14 -11.11
C ASN A 40 -4.40 2.94 -10.60
N PRO A 41 -5.40 3.17 -9.72
CA PRO A 41 -6.24 2.13 -9.14
C PRO A 41 -7.04 1.32 -10.17
N GLN A 42 -7.45 1.93 -11.28
CA GLN A 42 -8.21 1.23 -12.33
C GLN A 42 -7.33 0.20 -13.04
N ASN A 43 -6.09 0.57 -13.37
CA ASN A 43 -5.13 -0.33 -13.98
C ASN A 43 -4.72 -1.49 -13.04
N GLN A 44 -4.62 -1.21 -11.74
CA GLN A 44 -4.43 -2.24 -10.73
C GLN A 44 -5.58 -3.26 -10.73
N VAL A 45 -6.84 -2.80 -10.75
CA VAL A 45 -8.01 -3.69 -10.85
C VAL A 45 -7.99 -4.51 -12.15
N LEU A 46 -7.52 -3.95 -13.26
CA LEU A 46 -7.38 -4.70 -14.52
C LEU A 46 -6.36 -5.84 -14.41
N LEU A 47 -5.16 -5.58 -13.87
CA LEU A 47 -4.16 -6.64 -13.69
C LEU A 47 -4.57 -7.65 -12.61
N HIS A 48 -5.30 -7.20 -11.58
CA HIS A 48 -5.84 -8.08 -10.54
C HIS A 48 -6.76 -9.18 -11.10
N LYS A 49 -7.42 -8.96 -12.25
CA LYS A 49 -8.20 -10.03 -12.92
C LYS A 49 -7.33 -11.20 -13.42
N HIS A 50 -6.02 -11.00 -13.52
CA HIS A 50 -5.05 -11.97 -14.01
C HIS A 50 -4.03 -12.42 -12.94
N LEU A 51 -4.35 -12.27 -11.64
CA LEU A 51 -3.44 -12.58 -10.52
C LEU A 51 -2.77 -13.95 -10.62
N ASN A 52 -3.49 -14.99 -11.07
CA ASN A 52 -2.97 -16.36 -11.15
C ASN A 52 -1.71 -16.47 -12.03
N LEU A 53 -1.50 -15.54 -12.97
CA LEU A 53 -0.29 -15.49 -13.79
C LEU A 53 0.96 -15.16 -12.96
N PHE A 54 0.79 -14.40 -11.88
CA PHE A 54 1.88 -13.92 -11.02
C PHE A 54 2.02 -14.73 -9.73
N LEU A 55 1.19 -15.76 -9.52
CA LEU A 55 1.35 -16.72 -8.41
C LEU A 55 2.37 -17.80 -8.78
N THR A 56 3.58 -17.36 -9.12
CA THR A 56 4.75 -18.21 -9.37
C THR A 56 5.84 -17.85 -8.36
N PRO A 57 6.90 -18.66 -8.23
CA PRO A 57 8.02 -18.35 -7.35
C PRO A 57 8.95 -17.24 -7.88
N GLY A 58 8.67 -16.60 -9.01
CA GLY A 58 9.59 -15.60 -9.56
C GLY A 58 9.60 -14.29 -8.79
N LEU A 59 10.77 -13.66 -8.69
CA LEU A 59 10.95 -12.39 -7.97
C LEU A 59 10.31 -11.20 -8.72
N LEU A 60 10.29 -11.26 -10.05
CA LEU A 60 9.65 -10.24 -10.89
C LEU A 60 8.13 -10.23 -10.70
N GLU A 61 7.55 -11.43 -10.55
CA GLU A 61 6.15 -11.63 -10.26
C GLU A 61 5.80 -11.09 -8.87
N ALA A 62 6.64 -11.33 -7.86
CA ALA A 62 6.47 -10.74 -6.54
C ALA A 62 6.47 -9.20 -6.58
N GLU A 63 7.39 -8.59 -7.31
CA GLU A 63 7.45 -7.13 -7.44
C GLU A 63 6.27 -6.58 -8.28
N THR A 64 5.84 -7.27 -9.34
CA THR A 64 4.62 -6.88 -10.07
C THR A 64 3.38 -6.99 -9.18
N MET A 65 3.27 -8.05 -8.37
CA MET A 65 2.20 -8.22 -7.39
C MET A 65 2.20 -7.08 -6.37
N ARG A 66 3.37 -6.67 -5.87
CA ARG A 66 3.51 -5.51 -5.00
C ARG A 66 2.90 -4.27 -5.64
N HIS A 67 3.23 -3.97 -6.90
CA HIS A 67 2.68 -2.82 -7.63
C HIS A 67 1.16 -2.89 -7.90
N ILE A 68 0.61 -4.09 -8.08
CA ILE A 68 -0.84 -4.29 -8.23
C ILE A 68 -1.59 -3.86 -6.96
N PHE A 69 -1.06 -4.18 -5.78
CA PHE A 69 -1.71 -3.86 -4.49
C PHE A 69 -1.26 -2.52 -3.87
N MET A 70 -0.15 -1.95 -4.34
CA MET A 70 0.45 -0.74 -3.76
C MET A 70 -0.55 0.41 -3.64
N ASN A 71 -0.75 0.89 -2.41
CA ASN A 71 -1.66 1.99 -2.08
C ASN A 71 -3.11 1.78 -2.56
N ASN A 72 -3.57 0.53 -2.69
CA ASN A 72 -4.95 0.21 -3.08
C ASN A 72 -5.67 -0.55 -1.97
N TYR A 73 -6.29 0.20 -1.05
CA TYR A 73 -6.99 -0.37 0.09
C TYR A 73 -8.09 -1.37 -0.30
N HIS A 74 -8.82 -1.11 -1.39
CA HIS A 74 -9.89 -2.01 -1.86
C HIS A 74 -9.33 -3.38 -2.23
N LEU A 75 -8.27 -3.43 -3.04
CA LEU A 75 -7.66 -4.68 -3.45
C LEU A 75 -7.03 -5.42 -2.26
N CYS A 76 -6.31 -4.71 -1.39
CA CYS A 76 -5.72 -5.32 -0.19
C CYS A 76 -6.80 -5.93 0.70
N ASN A 77 -7.94 -5.27 0.90
CA ASN A 77 -9.02 -5.79 1.75
C ASN A 77 -9.70 -7.05 1.17
N GLU A 78 -9.71 -7.20 -0.15
CA GLU A 78 -10.28 -8.36 -0.87
C GLU A 78 -9.29 -9.49 -1.12
N ILE A 79 -8.04 -9.35 -0.72
CA ILE A 79 -7.03 -10.38 -0.95
C ILE A 79 -7.44 -11.71 -0.30
N SER A 80 -7.17 -12.80 -1.03
CA SER A 80 -7.40 -14.16 -0.54
C SER A 80 -6.20 -14.69 0.21
N GLU A 81 -6.47 -15.52 1.22
CA GLU A 81 -5.45 -16.18 2.05
C GLU A 81 -4.45 -16.99 1.22
N ARG A 82 -4.92 -17.64 0.13
CA ARG A 82 -4.09 -18.39 -0.81
C ARG A 82 -2.91 -17.56 -1.36
N VAL A 83 -3.11 -16.27 -1.59
CA VAL A 83 -2.04 -15.40 -2.10
C VAL A 83 -0.96 -15.20 -1.04
N VAL A 84 -1.37 -14.99 0.22
CA VAL A 84 -0.44 -14.83 1.35
C VAL A 84 0.34 -16.13 1.58
N GLN A 85 -0.36 -17.25 1.65
CA GLN A 85 0.21 -18.60 1.78
C GLN A 85 1.24 -18.89 0.68
N HIS A 86 0.93 -18.53 -0.58
CA HIS A 86 1.86 -18.71 -1.69
C HIS A 86 3.19 -17.99 -1.46
N PHE A 87 3.17 -16.72 -1.05
CA PHE A 87 4.41 -15.96 -0.85
C PHE A 87 5.19 -16.39 0.39
N VAL A 88 4.52 -16.80 1.47
CA VAL A 88 5.18 -17.40 2.62
C VAL A 88 5.83 -18.73 2.23
N HIS A 89 5.12 -19.57 1.49
CA HIS A 89 5.68 -20.82 0.98
C HIS A 89 6.86 -20.61 0.01
N CYS A 90 6.83 -19.55 -0.80
CA CYS A 90 7.97 -19.18 -1.65
C CYS A 90 9.21 -18.84 -0.81
N ILE A 91 9.05 -18.19 0.34
CA ILE A 91 10.16 -17.93 1.26
C ILE A 91 10.76 -19.26 1.77
N GLU A 92 9.91 -20.20 2.20
CA GLU A 92 10.33 -21.50 2.72
C GLU A 92 11.10 -22.33 1.66
N THR A 93 10.61 -22.34 0.42
CA THR A 93 11.08 -23.28 -0.62
C THR A 93 12.09 -22.71 -1.59
N HIS A 94 12.03 -21.40 -1.85
CA HIS A 94 12.89 -20.72 -2.84
C HIS A 94 13.90 -19.77 -2.18
N GLY A 95 13.81 -19.60 -0.86
CA GLY A 95 14.77 -18.83 -0.09
C GLY A 95 14.23 -17.47 0.35
N ARG A 96 14.97 -16.86 1.26
CA ARG A 96 14.61 -15.64 1.98
C ARG A 96 14.88 -14.40 1.14
N HIS A 97 14.02 -14.19 0.16
CA HIS A 97 14.07 -13.03 -0.72
C HIS A 97 13.25 -11.86 -0.18
N VAL A 98 13.80 -10.65 -0.31
CA VAL A 98 13.22 -9.41 0.24
C VAL A 98 11.93 -9.02 -0.50
N GLU A 99 11.84 -9.34 -1.80
CA GLU A 99 10.72 -9.05 -2.67
C GLU A 99 9.41 -9.68 -2.15
N TYR A 100 9.48 -10.91 -1.64
CA TYR A 100 8.32 -11.58 -1.03
C TYR A 100 7.86 -10.84 0.23
N LEU A 101 8.78 -10.44 1.11
CA LEU A 101 8.43 -9.67 2.32
C LEU A 101 7.87 -8.28 1.98
N ARG A 102 8.42 -7.60 0.97
CA ARG A 102 7.93 -6.29 0.51
C ARG A 102 6.50 -6.39 -0.04
N PHE A 103 6.16 -7.48 -0.72
CA PHE A 103 4.77 -7.75 -1.11
C PHE A 103 3.88 -7.89 0.13
N LEU A 104 4.26 -8.72 1.10
CA LEU A 104 3.49 -8.91 2.34
C LEU A 104 3.33 -7.58 3.11
N GLN A 105 4.38 -6.75 3.16
CA GLN A 105 4.34 -5.42 3.79
C GLN A 105 3.38 -4.47 3.07
N THR A 106 3.25 -4.59 1.75
CA THR A 106 2.39 -3.73 0.95
C THR A 106 0.90 -4.02 1.17
N ILE A 107 0.55 -5.28 1.46
CA ILE A 107 -0.86 -5.66 1.64
C ILE A 107 -1.39 -5.37 3.06
N VAL A 108 -0.51 -5.27 4.07
CA VAL A 108 -0.92 -4.97 5.45
C VAL A 108 -1.25 -3.48 5.66
N LYS A 109 -0.68 -2.58 4.85
CA LYS A 109 -0.90 -1.13 4.93
C LYS A 109 -1.05 -0.51 3.54
N ALA A 110 -2.20 0.09 3.27
CA ALA A 110 -2.51 0.71 1.98
C ALA A 110 -3.25 2.04 2.15
N ASP A 111 -2.90 3.05 1.35
CA ASP A 111 -3.54 4.38 1.38
C ASP A 111 -3.52 5.03 2.78
N GLY A 112 -2.42 4.85 3.51
CA GLY A 112 -2.27 5.33 4.89
C GLY A 112 -3.16 4.62 5.92
N LYS A 113 -3.88 3.56 5.52
CA LYS A 113 -4.76 2.77 6.37
C LYS A 113 -4.21 1.37 6.58
N TYR A 114 -4.44 0.82 7.77
CA TYR A 114 -4.07 -0.54 8.13
C TYR A 114 -5.20 -1.49 7.72
N VAL A 115 -4.84 -2.65 7.18
CA VAL A 115 -5.79 -3.68 6.74
C VAL A 115 -5.75 -4.81 7.76
N LYS A 116 -6.52 -4.71 8.86
CA LYS A 116 -6.45 -5.66 9.99
C LYS A 116 -6.55 -7.13 9.57
N LYS A 117 -7.46 -7.45 8.64
CA LYS A 117 -7.59 -8.80 8.08
C LYS A 117 -6.28 -9.30 7.45
N CYS A 118 -5.57 -8.44 6.71
CA CYS A 118 -4.27 -8.80 6.13
C CYS A 118 -3.18 -8.92 7.18
N GLN A 119 -3.16 -8.04 8.18
CA GLN A 119 -2.21 -8.13 9.31
C GLN A 119 -2.33 -9.49 9.99
N ASP A 120 -3.57 -9.93 10.29
CA ASP A 120 -3.82 -11.22 10.96
C ASP A 120 -3.41 -12.41 10.09
N MET A 121 -3.78 -12.41 8.80
CA MET A 121 -3.41 -13.46 7.84
C MET A 121 -1.89 -13.55 7.69
N VAL A 122 -1.21 -12.42 7.42
CA VAL A 122 0.25 -12.39 7.25
C VAL A 122 0.94 -12.84 8.54
N MET A 123 0.51 -12.35 9.70
CA MET A 123 1.11 -12.77 10.98
C MET A 123 0.97 -14.27 11.22
N THR A 124 -0.22 -14.83 10.93
CA THR A 124 -0.48 -16.27 11.10
C THR A 124 0.44 -17.10 10.20
N GLU A 125 0.53 -16.75 8.91
CA GLU A 125 1.33 -17.51 7.95
C GLU A 125 2.84 -17.36 8.22
N LEU A 126 3.33 -16.18 8.61
CA LEU A 126 4.73 -16.01 9.00
C LEU A 126 5.11 -16.90 10.20
N ILE A 127 4.22 -17.04 11.19
CA ILE A 127 4.44 -17.94 12.34
C ILE A 127 4.41 -19.40 11.89
N ASN A 128 3.49 -19.78 11.01
CA ASN A 128 3.40 -21.13 10.48
C ASN A 128 4.69 -21.54 9.74
N GLY A 129 5.31 -20.60 9.01
CA GLY A 129 6.58 -20.83 8.31
C GLY A 129 7.80 -20.93 9.23
N GLY A 130 7.65 -20.66 10.53
CA GLY A 130 8.66 -20.96 11.55
C GLY A 130 10.04 -20.37 11.24
N GLU A 131 11.10 -21.10 11.57
CA GLU A 131 12.49 -20.65 11.41
C GLU A 131 12.92 -20.49 9.94
N ASP A 132 12.24 -21.15 9.00
CA ASP A 132 12.54 -21.01 7.57
C ASP A 132 12.20 -19.60 7.05
N VAL A 133 11.23 -18.93 7.68
CA VAL A 133 10.79 -17.57 7.36
C VAL A 133 11.30 -16.56 8.41
N LEU A 134 11.13 -16.86 9.70
CA LEU A 134 11.44 -15.97 10.81
C LEU A 134 12.88 -16.16 11.28
N ILE A 135 13.79 -15.29 10.81
CA ILE A 135 15.15 -15.19 11.38
C ILE A 135 15.24 -13.99 12.32
N PHE A 136 15.58 -14.27 13.58
CA PHE A 136 16.02 -13.26 14.54
C PHE A 136 17.46 -13.51 14.97
N TYR A 137 18.22 -12.43 15.17
CA TYR A 137 19.60 -12.48 15.66
C TYR A 137 19.65 -12.09 17.14
N ASN A 138 18.78 -12.71 17.93
CA ASN A 138 18.52 -12.34 19.32
C ASN A 138 19.20 -13.26 20.35
N ASP A 139 19.73 -14.41 19.96
CA ASP A 139 20.50 -15.26 20.87
C ASP A 139 22.00 -14.88 20.92
N ARG A 140 22.74 -15.47 21.87
CA ARG A 140 24.16 -15.17 22.08
C ARG A 140 25.07 -15.56 20.91
N ALA A 141 24.69 -16.56 20.12
CA ALA A 141 25.46 -17.04 18.98
C ALA A 141 25.14 -16.26 17.70
N SER A 142 23.88 -15.88 17.51
CA SER A 142 23.43 -15.15 16.31
C SER A 142 23.65 -13.64 16.38
N PHE A 143 23.61 -13.03 17.58
CA PHE A 143 23.79 -11.58 17.71
C PHE A 143 25.13 -11.06 17.18
N PRO A 144 26.29 -11.71 17.40
CA PRO A 144 27.55 -11.31 16.78
C PRO A 144 27.53 -11.36 15.24
N ILE A 145 26.71 -12.22 14.63
CA ILE A 145 26.55 -12.30 13.18
C ILE A 145 25.84 -11.04 12.65
N LEU A 146 24.78 -10.59 13.34
CA LEU A 146 24.11 -9.34 13.01
C LEU A 146 25.07 -8.15 13.08
N LEU A 147 25.88 -8.06 14.13
CA LEU A 147 26.90 -7.02 14.27
C LEU A 147 27.92 -7.08 13.12
N HIS A 148 28.38 -8.27 12.74
CA HIS A 148 29.30 -8.42 11.62
C HIS A 148 28.71 -7.90 10.30
N MET A 149 27.45 -8.25 10.01
CA MET A 149 26.75 -7.75 8.82
C MET A 149 26.59 -6.22 8.85
N MET A 150 26.29 -5.64 10.01
CA MET A 150 26.14 -4.19 10.18
C MET A 150 27.46 -3.44 10.02
N CYS A 151 28.59 -4.06 10.36
CA CYS A 151 29.92 -3.47 10.17
C CYS A 151 30.50 -3.68 8.77
N SER A 152 29.87 -4.49 7.93
CA SER A 152 30.34 -4.86 6.58
C SER A 152 29.69 -3.99 5.51
N GLU A 153 30.48 -3.16 4.81
CA GLU A 153 29.96 -2.32 3.70
C GLU A 153 29.35 -3.17 2.57
N ARG A 154 29.88 -4.38 2.35
CA ARG A 154 29.34 -5.31 1.36
C ARG A 154 27.94 -5.77 1.74
N ASP A 155 27.74 -6.18 3.00
CA ASP A 155 26.45 -6.69 3.46
C ASP A 155 25.42 -5.56 3.60
N ARG A 156 25.87 -4.33 3.91
CA ARG A 156 25.01 -3.13 3.90
C ARG A 156 24.56 -2.72 2.51
N GLY A 157 25.41 -2.92 1.50
CA GLY A 157 25.10 -2.61 0.10
C GLY A 157 24.29 -3.68 -0.63
N ASP A 158 24.13 -4.86 -0.05
CA ASP A 158 23.38 -5.97 -0.64
C ASP A 158 21.87 -5.87 -0.30
N GLU A 159 21.10 -5.27 -1.21
CA GLU A 159 19.65 -5.12 -1.06
C GLU A 159 18.88 -6.45 -1.03
N SER A 160 19.51 -7.56 -1.44
CA SER A 160 18.94 -8.91 -1.41
C SER A 160 19.58 -9.79 -0.33
N GLY A 161 20.47 -9.22 0.48
CA GLY A 161 21.25 -9.94 1.48
C GLY A 161 20.48 -10.24 2.78
N PRO A 162 21.06 -11.05 3.69
CA PRO A 162 20.42 -11.43 4.95
C PRO A 162 20.11 -10.25 5.88
N LEU A 163 20.92 -9.19 5.85
CA LEU A 163 20.68 -7.97 6.62
C LEU A 163 19.45 -7.22 6.12
N ALA A 164 19.32 -7.04 4.79
CA ALA A 164 18.15 -6.40 4.17
C ALA A 164 16.86 -7.20 4.43
N TYR A 165 16.94 -8.53 4.35
CA TYR A 165 15.83 -9.41 4.71
C TYR A 165 15.41 -9.22 6.17
N HIS A 166 16.38 -9.23 7.10
CA HIS A 166 16.10 -9.06 8.52
C HIS A 166 15.46 -7.70 8.85
N ILE A 167 15.98 -6.60 8.28
CA ILE A 167 15.39 -5.27 8.44
C ILE A 167 13.94 -5.27 7.92
N THR A 168 13.72 -5.78 6.71
CA THR A 168 12.38 -5.84 6.09
C THR A 168 11.42 -6.71 6.90
N LEU A 169 11.91 -7.80 7.49
CA LEU A 169 11.10 -8.67 8.36
C LEU A 169 10.65 -7.92 9.62
N VAL A 170 11.55 -7.23 10.32
CA VAL A 170 11.20 -6.45 11.53
C VAL A 170 10.24 -5.31 11.18
N GLU A 171 10.42 -4.64 10.04
CA GLU A 171 9.48 -3.63 9.54
C GLU A 171 8.09 -4.21 9.21
N LEU A 172 8.04 -5.41 8.63
CA LEU A 172 6.79 -6.11 8.34
C LEU A 172 6.05 -6.45 9.65
N LEU A 173 6.75 -6.98 10.64
CA LEU A 173 6.16 -7.31 11.94
C LEU A 173 5.65 -6.03 12.64
N ALA A 174 6.41 -4.94 12.59
CA ALA A 174 5.97 -3.64 13.10
C ALA A 174 4.69 -3.17 12.40
N ALA A 175 4.62 -3.28 11.07
CA ALA A 175 3.44 -2.92 10.27
C ALA A 175 2.22 -3.82 10.56
N CYS A 176 2.44 -5.08 10.96
CA CYS A 176 1.34 -5.96 11.41
C CYS A 176 0.72 -5.48 12.74
N THR A 177 1.52 -4.90 13.65
CA THR A 177 1.06 -4.39 14.95
C THR A 177 0.50 -2.97 14.90
N GLU A 178 0.80 -2.21 13.85
CA GLU A 178 0.36 -0.82 13.71
C GLU A 178 -1.18 -0.72 13.64
N GLY A 179 -1.77 0.26 14.32
CA GLY A 179 -3.23 0.44 14.37
C GLY A 179 -3.95 -0.37 15.45
N LYS A 180 -3.23 -0.75 16.52
CA LYS A 180 -3.74 -1.43 17.72
C LYS A 180 -4.41 -2.75 17.37
N ASN A 181 -3.58 -3.74 17.04
CA ASN A 181 -4.01 -5.08 16.70
C ASN A 181 -3.48 -6.09 17.73
N VAL A 182 -4.26 -6.26 18.81
CA VAL A 182 -3.94 -7.11 19.96
C VAL A 182 -3.47 -8.51 19.57
N TYR A 183 -4.11 -9.13 18.56
CA TYR A 183 -3.74 -10.47 18.13
C TYR A 183 -2.28 -10.52 17.66
N THR A 184 -1.90 -9.60 16.78
CA THR A 184 -0.54 -9.49 16.27
C THR A 184 0.46 -9.00 17.31
N GLU A 185 0.05 -8.07 18.20
CA GLU A 185 0.88 -7.54 19.29
C GLU A 185 1.35 -8.66 20.23
N ILE A 186 0.43 -9.54 20.67
CA ILE A 186 0.75 -10.67 21.56
C ILE A 186 1.76 -11.62 20.90
N LYS A 187 1.55 -11.93 19.62
CA LYS A 187 2.45 -12.82 18.88
C LYS A 187 3.83 -12.18 18.67
N CYS A 188 3.88 -10.91 18.25
CA CYS A 188 5.12 -10.19 17.99
C CYS A 188 5.96 -10.02 19.26
N ASN A 189 5.33 -9.70 20.39
CA ASN A 189 6.00 -9.63 21.70
C ASN A 189 6.72 -10.94 22.05
N SER A 190 6.14 -12.08 21.66
CA SER A 190 6.72 -13.41 21.94
C SER A 190 7.92 -13.74 21.06
N LEU A 191 7.97 -13.17 19.85
CA LEU A 191 9.06 -13.41 18.88
C LEU A 191 10.28 -12.52 19.15
N LEU A 192 10.06 -11.27 19.56
CA LEU A 192 11.12 -10.28 19.75
C LEU A 192 10.96 -9.56 21.10
N PRO A 193 11.50 -10.14 22.19
CA PRO A 193 11.41 -9.57 23.53
C PRO A 193 12.12 -8.21 23.66
N LEU A 194 11.64 -7.38 24.58
CA LEU A 194 12.16 -6.03 24.77
C LEU A 194 13.64 -6.00 25.17
N ASP A 195 14.10 -6.95 26.00
CA ASP A 195 15.50 -7.11 26.39
C ASP A 195 16.43 -7.21 25.17
N ASP A 196 16.06 -8.02 24.18
CA ASP A 196 16.86 -8.24 22.97
C ASP A 196 16.84 -7.00 22.07
N ILE A 197 15.69 -6.33 21.95
CA ILE A 197 15.59 -5.08 21.19
C ILE A 197 16.50 -4.01 21.80
N VAL A 198 16.44 -3.82 23.12
CA VAL A 198 17.29 -2.84 23.80
C VAL A 198 18.76 -3.18 23.59
N ARG A 199 19.15 -4.46 23.66
CA ARG A 199 20.53 -4.89 23.40
C ARG A 199 21.00 -4.54 21.99
N VAL A 200 20.15 -4.73 20.96
CA VAL A 200 20.47 -4.40 19.57
C VAL A 200 20.55 -2.89 19.36
N VAL A 201 19.53 -2.15 19.80
CA VAL A 201 19.40 -0.69 19.53
C VAL A 201 20.46 0.12 20.26
N THR A 202 20.83 -0.28 21.48
CA THR A 202 21.81 0.44 22.30
C THR A 202 23.26 0.09 22.00
N HIS A 203 23.52 -0.89 21.12
CA HIS A 203 24.88 -1.25 20.72
C HIS A 203 25.53 -0.12 19.90
N ASP A 204 26.82 0.13 20.11
CA ASP A 204 27.55 1.23 19.45
C ASP A 204 27.61 1.07 17.92
N ASP A 205 27.75 -0.17 17.45
CA ASP A 205 27.76 -0.52 16.02
C ASP A 205 26.35 -0.59 15.39
N CYS A 206 25.32 -0.13 16.09
CA CYS A 206 23.95 -0.18 15.57
C CYS A 206 23.72 0.84 14.45
N ILE A 207 23.58 0.38 13.19
CA ILE A 207 23.31 1.24 12.03
C ILE A 207 21.88 1.80 12.05
N PRO A 208 21.66 3.01 11.51
CA PRO A 208 20.35 3.67 11.55
C PRO A 208 19.20 2.88 10.93
N GLU A 209 19.45 2.09 9.88
CA GLU A 209 18.44 1.29 9.18
C GLU A 209 17.84 0.21 10.09
N VAL A 210 18.68 -0.51 10.83
CA VAL A 210 18.26 -1.48 11.85
C VAL A 210 17.55 -0.74 13.00
N LYS A 211 18.11 0.39 13.44
CA LYS A 211 17.52 1.19 14.52
C LYS A 211 16.10 1.67 14.19
N ILE A 212 15.86 2.13 12.96
CA ILE A 212 14.51 2.52 12.48
C ILE A 212 13.52 1.36 12.62
N ALA A 213 13.87 0.17 12.11
CA ALA A 213 12.99 -0.98 12.13
C ALA A 213 12.64 -1.40 13.57
N TYR A 214 13.65 -1.55 14.43
CA TYR A 214 13.47 -1.95 15.83
C TYR A 214 12.74 -0.90 16.66
N VAL A 215 13.03 0.39 16.48
CA VAL A 215 12.35 1.46 17.23
C VAL A 215 10.88 1.57 16.82
N ASN A 216 10.57 1.44 15.53
CA ASN A 216 9.19 1.40 15.07
C ASN A 216 8.46 0.16 15.61
N PHE A 217 9.14 -0.99 15.68
CA PHE A 217 8.59 -2.19 16.31
C PHE A 217 8.25 -1.95 17.79
N VAL A 218 9.16 -1.36 18.59
CA VAL A 218 8.87 -1.01 19.99
C VAL A 218 7.70 -0.04 20.08
N ASN A 219 7.66 0.97 19.21
CA ASN A 219 6.58 1.93 19.19
C ASN A 219 5.22 1.26 18.99
N HIS A 220 5.07 0.39 17.99
CA HIS A 220 3.78 -0.20 17.65
C HIS A 220 3.42 -1.45 18.49
N CYS A 221 4.42 -2.22 18.93
CA CYS A 221 4.19 -3.48 19.65
C CYS A 221 4.26 -3.33 21.19
N TYR A 222 4.84 -2.25 21.72
CA TYR A 222 4.97 -2.04 23.18
C TYR A 222 4.38 -0.73 23.68
N VAL A 223 4.36 0.32 22.87
CA VAL A 223 3.97 1.67 23.32
C VAL A 223 2.54 2.02 22.89
N ASP A 224 2.27 2.02 21.59
CA ASP A 224 0.97 2.31 20.98
C ASP A 224 0.09 1.06 20.84
N THR A 225 -0.05 0.33 21.95
CA THR A 225 -0.81 -0.91 22.02
C THR A 225 -2.23 -0.68 22.54
N GLU A 226 -3.12 -1.64 22.30
CA GLU A 226 -4.46 -1.62 22.90
C GLU A 226 -4.41 -2.00 24.39
N VAL A 227 -3.56 -2.98 24.72
CA VAL A 227 -3.37 -3.51 26.07
C VAL A 227 -2.07 -3.00 26.68
N GLU A 228 -2.09 -2.68 27.98
CA GLU A 228 -0.91 -2.22 28.70
C GLU A 228 0.22 -3.28 28.69
N MET A 229 1.34 -2.93 28.06
CA MET A 229 2.57 -3.72 28.11
C MET A 229 3.40 -3.32 29.32
N LYS A 230 3.13 -3.90 30.49
CA LYS A 230 3.75 -3.49 31.76
C LYS A 230 5.29 -3.41 31.72
N GLU A 231 5.92 -4.27 30.93
CA GLU A 231 7.37 -4.32 30.80
C GLU A 231 7.99 -2.98 30.37
N ILE A 232 7.41 -2.28 29.38
CA ILE A 232 7.96 -1.00 28.87
C ILE A 232 7.84 0.14 29.90
N TYR A 233 6.83 0.10 30.78
CA TYR A 233 6.54 1.16 31.74
C TYR A 233 7.14 0.93 33.13
N THR A 234 7.40 -0.33 33.51
CA THR A 234 7.91 -0.71 34.84
C THR A 234 9.42 -0.95 34.87
N SER A 235 10.02 -1.26 33.73
CA SER A 235 11.46 -1.50 33.61
C SER A 235 12.23 -0.25 33.17
N ASN A 236 13.57 -0.33 33.20
CA ASN A 236 14.46 0.73 32.71
C ASN A 236 14.70 0.68 31.19
N HIS A 237 14.04 -0.21 30.46
CA HIS A 237 14.31 -0.45 29.04
C HIS A 237 14.06 0.78 28.17
N ILE A 238 12.89 1.41 28.30
CA ILE A 238 12.57 2.63 27.53
C ILE A 238 13.54 3.77 27.85
N TRP A 239 13.98 3.88 29.10
CA TRP A 239 14.91 4.93 29.53
C TRP A 239 16.31 4.72 28.94
N LYS A 240 16.81 3.48 28.88
CA LYS A 240 18.05 3.16 28.16
C LYS A 240 17.97 3.49 26.67
N LEU A 241 16.81 3.26 26.05
CA LEU A 241 16.57 3.65 24.65
C LEU A 241 16.61 5.17 24.50
N PHE A 242 15.93 5.91 25.37
CA PHE A 242 15.94 7.38 25.34
C PHE A 242 17.33 7.98 25.57
N GLU A 243 18.13 7.42 26.47
CA GLU A 243 19.53 7.81 26.66
C GLU A 243 20.36 7.58 25.40
N ASN A 244 20.17 6.44 24.71
CA ASN A 244 20.83 6.18 23.43
C ASN A 244 20.36 7.16 22.32
N PHE A 245 19.06 7.44 22.25
CA PHE A 245 18.50 8.38 21.27
C PHE A 245 19.06 9.79 21.45
N LEU A 246 19.33 10.22 22.69
CA LEU A 246 19.96 11.52 22.93
C LEU A 246 21.36 11.62 22.30
N VAL A 247 22.12 10.53 22.25
CA VAL A 247 23.41 10.47 21.56
C VAL A 247 23.21 10.69 20.05
N ASP A 248 22.25 10.01 19.45
CA ASP A 248 21.93 10.15 18.02
C ASP A 248 21.40 11.55 17.68
N MET A 249 20.51 12.11 18.50
CA MET A 249 20.00 13.48 18.36
C MET A 249 21.13 14.51 18.43
N ALA A 250 22.09 14.31 19.34
CA ALA A 250 23.26 15.17 19.45
C ALA A 250 24.19 15.04 18.24
N ARG A 251 24.42 13.81 17.73
CA ARG A 251 25.20 13.58 16.50
C ARG A 251 24.63 14.37 15.34
N VAL A 252 23.33 14.23 15.06
CA VAL A 252 22.65 14.92 13.95
C VAL A 252 22.65 16.44 14.12
N CYS A 253 22.56 16.97 15.34
CA CYS A 253 22.68 18.41 15.59
C CYS A 253 24.10 18.95 15.34
N ASN A 254 25.13 18.14 15.61
CA ASN A 254 26.53 18.54 15.55
C ASN A 254 27.20 18.22 14.21
N THR A 255 26.56 17.44 13.34
CA THR A 255 27.08 17.14 12.00
C THR A 255 27.31 18.44 11.22
N THR A 256 28.54 18.61 10.75
CA THR A 256 29.03 19.82 10.07
C THR A 256 28.22 20.19 8.83
N THR A 257 28.31 21.45 8.40
CA THR A 257 27.63 22.06 7.22
C THR A 257 27.84 21.33 5.88
N ASP A 258 28.68 20.30 5.83
CA ASP A 258 28.86 19.45 4.66
C ASP A 258 27.70 18.46 4.49
N ARG A 259 26.65 18.93 3.82
CA ARG A 259 25.46 18.12 3.47
C ARG A 259 25.76 16.97 2.51
N LYS A 260 26.92 16.93 1.84
CA LYS A 260 27.23 15.86 0.88
C LYS A 260 27.53 14.53 1.56
N HIS A 261 27.95 14.55 2.82
CA HIS A 261 28.26 13.37 3.62
C HIS A 261 27.33 13.23 4.83
N ALA A 262 26.14 13.86 4.76
CA ALA A 262 25.15 13.73 5.82
C ALA A 262 24.57 12.31 5.84
N ASP A 263 24.48 11.72 7.03
CA ASP A 263 23.80 10.45 7.25
C ASP A 263 22.28 10.66 7.20
N THR A 264 21.71 10.49 6.01
CA THR A 264 20.27 10.68 5.77
C THR A 264 19.40 9.65 6.49
N PHE A 265 19.93 8.45 6.76
CA PHE A 265 19.19 7.43 7.49
C PHE A 265 19.12 7.78 8.98
N LEU A 266 20.23 8.25 9.57
CA LEU A 266 20.22 8.75 10.96
C LEU A 266 19.31 9.97 11.12
N GLU A 267 19.34 10.91 10.16
CA GLU A 267 18.41 12.06 10.13
C GLU A 267 16.95 11.61 10.14
N LYS A 268 16.60 10.62 9.30
CA LYS A 268 15.25 10.04 9.25
C LYS A 268 14.91 9.32 10.56
N CYS A 269 15.82 8.51 11.10
CA CYS A 269 15.65 7.83 12.38
C CYS A 269 15.31 8.82 13.51
N VAL A 270 16.08 9.91 13.60
CA VAL A 270 15.90 10.95 14.61
C VAL A 270 14.62 11.75 14.42
N THR A 271 14.27 12.11 13.18
CA THR A 271 13.11 12.99 12.90
C THR A 271 11.78 12.27 12.77
N GLU A 272 11.78 10.96 12.54
CA GLU A 272 10.58 10.14 12.39
C GLU A 272 10.48 9.12 13.53
N SER A 273 11.27 8.05 13.51
CA SER A 273 11.14 6.93 14.46
C SER A 273 11.31 7.35 15.93
N ILE A 274 12.36 8.12 16.25
CA ILE A 274 12.63 8.59 17.62
C ILE A 274 11.56 9.60 18.08
N MET A 275 11.15 10.54 17.22
CA MET A 275 10.08 11.48 17.55
C MET A 275 8.75 10.75 17.81
N ASN A 276 8.45 9.73 17.01
CA ASN A 276 7.21 8.95 17.12
C ASN A 276 7.16 8.15 18.42
N ILE A 277 8.22 7.40 18.76
CA ILE A 277 8.23 6.62 20.00
C ILE A 277 8.25 7.50 21.25
N VAL A 278 8.99 8.62 21.24
CA VAL A 278 9.00 9.57 22.36
C VAL A 278 7.60 10.16 22.55
N SER A 279 6.97 10.62 21.46
CA SER A 279 5.60 11.16 21.51
C SER A 279 4.60 10.09 21.96
N GLY A 280 4.68 8.89 21.40
CA GLY A 280 3.80 7.76 21.71
C GLY A 280 3.88 7.37 23.18
N PHE A 281 5.10 7.28 23.72
CA PHE A 281 5.31 6.88 25.12
C PHE A 281 4.72 7.90 26.08
N PHE A 282 4.98 9.18 25.88
CA PHE A 282 4.50 10.22 26.81
C PHE A 282 3.02 10.57 26.62
N ASN A 283 2.44 10.35 25.44
CA ASN A 283 0.98 10.48 25.23
C ASN A 283 0.20 9.25 25.71
N SER A 284 0.87 8.11 25.94
CA SER A 284 0.21 6.89 26.38
C SER A 284 -0.43 7.07 27.75
N PRO A 285 -1.71 6.70 27.95
CA PRO A 285 -2.37 6.79 29.25
C PRO A 285 -1.70 5.90 30.30
N PHE A 286 -1.00 4.85 29.87
CA PHE A 286 -0.29 3.95 30.78
C PHE A 286 0.98 4.59 31.37
N SER A 287 1.53 5.61 30.70
CA SER A 287 2.72 6.31 31.17
C SER A 287 2.48 7.20 32.40
N ASP A 288 1.23 7.60 32.67
CA ASP A 288 0.84 8.40 33.84
C ASP A 288 1.03 7.62 35.15
N ASN A 289 0.87 6.29 35.10
CA ASN A 289 1.02 5.42 36.27
C ASN A 289 2.50 5.06 36.56
N SER A 290 3.42 5.44 35.68
CA SER A 290 4.84 5.15 35.85
C SER A 290 5.47 6.09 36.88
N THR A 291 5.89 5.55 38.03
CA THR A 291 6.65 6.30 39.05
C THR A 291 8.07 6.64 38.59
N SER A 292 8.54 6.02 37.50
CA SER A 292 9.88 6.19 36.93
C SER A 292 10.13 7.58 36.34
N LEU A 293 9.10 8.32 35.92
CA LEU A 293 9.31 9.65 35.35
C LEU A 293 9.95 10.63 36.35
N GLN A 294 9.68 10.49 37.66
CA GLN A 294 10.29 11.34 38.69
C GLN A 294 11.82 11.17 38.76
N THR A 295 12.31 9.94 38.61
CA THR A 295 13.75 9.63 38.64
C THR A 295 14.45 9.96 37.31
N HIS A 296 13.71 9.99 36.20
CA HIS A 296 14.24 10.25 34.85
C HIS A 296 13.89 11.64 34.29
N GLN A 297 13.46 12.59 35.14
CA GLN A 297 13.22 13.98 34.72
C GLN A 297 14.39 14.59 33.91
N PRO A 298 15.68 14.35 34.24
CA PRO A 298 16.78 14.88 33.43
C PRO A 298 16.75 14.40 31.98
N VAL A 299 16.47 13.12 31.74
CA VAL A 299 16.37 12.53 30.39
C VAL A 299 15.22 13.16 29.62
N PHE A 300 14.06 13.31 30.28
CA PHE A 300 12.91 14.00 29.69
C PHE A 300 13.24 15.44 29.23
N ILE A 301 13.89 16.22 30.09
CA ILE A 301 14.29 17.60 29.76
C ILE A 301 15.30 17.60 28.59
N GLN A 302 16.27 16.68 28.60
CA GLN A 302 17.24 16.55 27.52
C GLN A 302 16.60 16.17 26.19
N LEU A 303 15.55 15.33 26.19
CA LEU A 303 14.80 14.97 24.97
C LEU A 303 14.11 16.20 24.39
N LEU A 304 13.41 16.97 25.22
CA LEU A 304 12.75 18.21 24.79
C LEU A 304 13.77 19.23 24.25
N GLN A 305 14.88 19.43 24.95
CA GLN A 305 15.97 20.31 24.50
C GLN A 305 16.55 19.87 23.16
N SER A 306 16.80 18.58 23.00
CA SER A 306 17.40 18.01 21.78
C SER A 306 16.43 18.10 20.60
N ALA A 307 15.14 17.79 20.81
CA ALA A 307 14.10 17.95 19.78
C ALA A 307 13.99 19.42 19.32
N PHE A 308 14.03 20.35 20.27
CA PHE A 308 14.02 21.78 19.95
C PHE A 308 15.27 22.22 19.16
N ARG A 309 16.46 21.69 19.49
CA ARG A 309 17.68 21.94 18.71
C ARG A 309 17.55 21.43 17.28
N ILE A 310 17.05 20.21 17.09
CA ILE A 310 16.82 19.61 15.76
C ILE A 310 15.85 20.45 14.94
N TYR A 311 14.75 20.93 15.52
CA TYR A 311 13.78 21.77 14.80
C TYR A 311 14.43 23.03 14.21
N ASN A 312 15.37 23.63 14.95
CA ASN A 312 16.07 24.85 14.56
C ASN A 312 17.21 24.60 13.57
N CYS A 313 17.56 23.34 13.29
CA CYS A 313 18.46 23.04 12.19
C CYS A 313 17.85 23.48 10.84
N THR A 314 18.72 23.79 9.89
CA THR A 314 18.33 24.28 8.55
C THR A 314 18.05 23.15 7.57
N TRP A 315 18.52 21.94 7.86
CA TRP A 315 18.43 20.79 6.98
C TRP A 315 17.09 20.01 7.00
N PRO A 316 16.30 19.95 8.09
CA PRO A 316 15.09 19.13 8.08
C PRO A 316 14.06 19.68 7.09
N ASN A 317 13.48 18.79 6.30
CA ASN A 317 12.44 19.14 5.34
C ASN A 317 11.11 19.49 6.07
N PRO A 318 10.09 20.06 5.38
CA PRO A 318 8.83 20.44 6.03
C PRO A 318 8.10 19.30 6.74
N ALA A 319 8.16 18.06 6.22
CA ALA A 319 7.52 16.91 6.85
C ALA A 319 8.26 16.49 8.13
N GLN A 320 9.59 16.41 8.08
CA GLN A 320 10.44 16.16 9.24
C GLN A 320 10.25 17.23 10.32
N LYS A 321 10.21 18.52 9.94
CA LYS A 321 9.93 19.60 10.89
C LYS A 321 8.56 19.47 11.55
N SER A 322 7.55 19.04 10.80
CA SER A 322 6.21 18.78 11.35
C SER A 322 6.22 17.65 12.39
N SER A 323 6.96 16.57 12.12
CA SER A 323 7.13 15.45 13.07
C SER A 323 7.81 15.90 14.36
N VAL A 324 8.93 16.61 14.24
CA VAL A 324 9.68 17.14 15.39
C VAL A 324 8.84 18.15 16.18
N GLU A 325 8.10 19.03 15.51
CA GLU A 325 7.20 19.98 16.17
C GLU A 325 6.09 19.28 16.94
N SER A 326 5.51 18.20 16.39
CA SER A 326 4.51 17.40 17.07
C SER A 326 5.08 16.79 18.36
N CYS A 327 6.30 16.27 18.31
CA CYS A 327 6.97 15.73 19.49
C CYS A 327 7.25 16.81 20.55
N ILE A 328 7.74 17.99 20.16
CA ILE A 328 7.95 19.12 21.07
C ILE A 328 6.64 19.51 21.75
N ARG A 329 5.54 19.56 20.99
CA ARG A 329 4.20 19.87 21.52
C ARG A 329 3.75 18.88 22.58
N THR A 330 3.85 17.58 22.28
CA THR A 330 3.54 16.52 23.24
C THR A 330 4.36 16.64 24.52
N LEU A 331 5.68 16.77 24.39
CA LEU A 331 6.55 16.88 25.57
C LEU A 331 6.24 18.14 26.40
N ALA A 332 6.00 19.28 25.77
CA ALA A 332 5.65 20.51 26.48
C ALA A 332 4.31 20.40 27.23
N GLU A 333 3.31 19.77 26.60
CA GLU A 333 2.01 19.51 27.22
C GLU A 333 2.12 18.55 28.41
N VAL A 334 2.88 17.47 28.27
CA VAL A 334 3.14 16.50 29.34
C VAL A 334 3.86 17.17 30.51
N ALA A 335 4.85 18.02 30.26
CA ALA A 335 5.55 18.74 31.31
C ALA A 335 4.61 19.65 32.10
N LYS A 336 3.70 20.37 31.40
CA LYS A 336 2.70 21.22 32.03
C LYS A 336 1.69 20.41 32.85
N ASN A 337 1.16 19.33 32.28
CA ASN A 337 0.15 18.49 32.92
C ASN A 337 0.70 17.76 34.15
N ARG A 338 1.98 17.36 34.12
CA ARG A 338 2.65 16.64 35.22
C ARG A 338 3.47 17.54 36.15
N GLY A 339 3.46 18.86 35.96
CA GLY A 339 4.18 19.81 36.81
C GLY A 339 5.71 19.65 36.78
N ILE A 340 6.28 19.22 35.65
CA ILE A 340 7.73 19.05 35.47
C ILE A 340 8.36 20.43 35.26
N ALA A 341 9.34 20.78 36.09
CA ALA A 341 10.05 22.05 35.98
C ALA A 341 10.97 22.05 34.74
N ILE A 342 10.57 22.78 33.70
CA ILE A 342 11.40 23.05 32.51
C ILE A 342 12.24 24.32 32.76
N PRO A 343 13.52 24.38 32.30
CA PRO A 343 14.30 25.61 32.31
C PRO A 343 13.57 26.76 31.60
N VAL A 344 13.51 27.94 32.23
CA VAL A 344 12.72 29.10 31.76
C VAL A 344 13.05 29.50 30.32
N ASP A 345 14.32 29.44 29.94
CA ASP A 345 14.75 29.77 28.57
C ASP A 345 14.17 28.81 27.53
N LEU A 346 14.11 27.51 27.86
CA LEU A 346 13.55 26.48 26.98
C LEU A 346 12.03 26.65 26.88
N ASP A 347 11.35 26.91 27.98
CA ASP A 347 9.90 27.15 28.00
C ASP A 347 9.52 28.38 27.16
N SER A 348 10.27 29.49 27.27
CA SER A 348 10.08 30.69 26.45
C SER A 348 10.28 30.40 24.94
N GLN A 349 11.31 29.64 24.61
CA GLN A 349 11.63 29.24 23.23
C GLN A 349 10.54 28.36 22.61
N VAL A 350 10.03 27.38 23.37
CA VAL A 350 8.94 26.50 22.95
C VAL A 350 7.62 27.27 22.79
N ASN A 351 7.29 28.19 23.68
CA ASN A 351 6.11 29.05 23.53
C ASN A 351 6.21 29.95 22.28
N THR A 352 7.40 30.49 21.99
CA THR A 352 7.66 31.28 20.78
C THR A 352 7.47 30.45 19.50
N LEU A 353 7.92 29.18 19.51
CA LEU A 353 7.71 28.23 18.42
C LEU A 353 6.21 28.04 18.13
N PHE A 354 5.40 27.81 19.16
CA PHE A 354 3.96 27.60 18.98
C PHE A 354 3.25 28.85 18.46
N LEU A 355 3.66 30.06 18.89
CA LEU A 355 3.14 31.31 18.34
C LEU A 355 3.49 31.48 16.85
N LYS A 356 4.73 31.15 16.46
CA LYS A 356 5.15 31.16 15.04
C LYS A 356 4.39 30.12 14.21
N SER A 357 4.21 28.91 14.74
CA SER A 357 3.46 27.86 14.05
C SER A 357 1.99 28.22 13.88
N HIS A 358 1.34 28.73 14.94
CA HIS A 358 -0.05 29.17 14.88
C HIS A 358 -0.24 30.34 13.90
N SER A 359 0.64 31.34 13.92
CA SER A 359 0.59 32.45 12.96
C SER A 359 0.80 31.98 11.52
N ASN A 360 1.75 31.08 11.26
CA ASN A 360 1.95 30.49 9.93
C ASN A 360 0.73 29.67 9.46
N MET A 361 0.12 28.89 10.36
CA MET A 361 -1.08 28.12 10.09
C MET A 361 -2.27 29.02 9.77
N VAL A 362 -2.49 30.07 10.58
CA VAL A 362 -3.53 31.08 10.36
C VAL A 362 -3.29 31.85 9.06
N GLN A 363 -2.04 32.19 8.72
CA GLN A 363 -1.69 32.82 7.44
C GLN A 363 -1.96 31.89 6.25
N ARG A 364 -1.58 30.60 6.34
CA ARG A 364 -1.90 29.62 5.28
C ARG A 364 -3.38 29.40 5.15
N ALA A 365 -4.11 29.28 6.26
CA ALA A 365 -5.56 29.20 6.25
C ALA A 365 -6.13 30.46 5.61
N ALA A 366 -5.83 31.65 6.11
CA ALA A 366 -6.29 32.91 5.54
C ALA A 366 -5.95 33.06 4.04
N MET A 367 -4.78 32.60 3.59
CA MET A 367 -4.41 32.59 2.18
C MET A 367 -5.22 31.56 1.38
N GLY A 368 -5.43 30.36 1.90
CA GLY A 368 -6.30 29.34 1.33
C GLY A 368 -7.75 29.79 1.23
N TRP A 369 -8.29 30.36 2.30
CA TRP A 369 -9.60 31.02 2.35
C TRP A 369 -9.68 32.19 1.37
N ARG A 370 -8.64 33.02 1.24
CA ARG A 370 -8.59 34.12 0.26
C ARG A 370 -8.54 33.62 -1.19
N LEU A 371 -7.83 32.53 -1.45
CA LEU A 371 -7.77 31.86 -2.75
C LEU A 371 -9.14 31.23 -3.09
N SER A 372 -9.76 30.53 -2.14
CA SER A 372 -11.08 29.93 -2.27
C SER A 372 -12.22 30.96 -2.38
N ALA A 373 -12.15 32.08 -1.66
CA ALA A 373 -13.13 33.17 -1.70
C ALA A 373 -12.99 34.06 -2.95
N ARG A 374 -11.80 34.12 -3.57
CA ARG A 374 -11.61 34.72 -4.90
C ARG A 374 -12.09 33.81 -6.03
N SER A 375 -12.26 32.52 -5.78
CA SER A 375 -12.87 31.55 -6.70
C SER A 375 -14.36 31.32 -6.38
N GLY A 376 -15.20 32.35 -6.57
CA GLY A 376 -16.61 32.13 -6.93
C GLY A 376 -16.72 31.51 -8.34
N PRO A 377 -17.91 31.09 -8.81
CA PRO A 377 -18.08 30.34 -10.05
C PRO A 377 -17.77 31.24 -11.26
N ARG A 378 -16.49 31.36 -11.57
CA ARG A 378 -15.98 31.95 -12.79
C ARG A 378 -15.21 30.87 -13.51
N PHE A 379 -15.74 30.53 -14.67
CA PHE A 379 -15.03 30.07 -15.86
C PHE A 379 -13.56 30.53 -15.78
N LYS A 380 -12.64 29.60 -15.46
CA LYS A 380 -11.22 29.90 -15.33
C LYS A 380 -10.64 30.02 -16.74
N GLU A 381 -10.38 31.25 -17.17
CA GLU A 381 -9.47 31.51 -18.28
C GLU A 381 -8.02 31.22 -17.84
N ALA A 382 -7.53 30.09 -18.36
CA ALA A 382 -6.18 29.79 -18.86
C ALA A 382 -5.00 30.67 -18.38
N LEU A 383 -4.41 30.31 -17.24
CA LEU A 383 -2.97 30.47 -17.00
C LEU A 383 -2.47 29.26 -16.19
N GLY A 384 -2.30 28.11 -16.85
CA GLY A 384 -1.88 26.88 -16.18
C GLY A 384 -1.71 25.64 -17.07
N GLY A 385 -1.00 25.75 -18.20
CA GLY A 385 -0.49 24.61 -18.98
C GLY A 385 -1.54 23.63 -19.57
N PRO A 386 -1.14 22.76 -20.53
CA PRO A 386 -2.08 21.92 -21.28
C PRO A 386 -2.83 20.87 -20.45
N SER A 387 -2.33 20.55 -19.26
CA SER A 387 -2.76 19.39 -18.45
C SER A 387 -4.21 19.47 -17.96
N TRP A 388 -4.71 20.67 -17.61
CA TRP A 388 -6.08 20.83 -17.12
C TRP A 388 -7.13 20.82 -18.24
N ASP A 389 -6.76 21.31 -19.42
CA ASP A 389 -7.65 21.30 -20.59
C ASP A 389 -7.85 19.88 -21.13
N TYR A 390 -6.80 19.05 -21.18
CA TYR A 390 -6.95 17.66 -21.63
C TYR A 390 -7.84 16.82 -20.73
N ARG A 391 -7.73 16.96 -19.40
CA ARG A 391 -8.59 16.21 -18.47
C ARG A 391 -10.06 16.59 -18.63
N ASN A 392 -10.36 17.88 -18.75
CA ASN A 392 -11.71 18.39 -18.98
C ASN A 392 -12.29 17.93 -20.34
N ILE A 393 -11.45 17.91 -21.39
CA ILE A 393 -11.84 17.38 -22.70
C ILE A 393 -12.18 15.89 -22.61
N ILE A 394 -11.37 15.10 -21.88
CA ILE A 394 -11.61 13.66 -21.69
C ILE A 394 -12.89 13.42 -20.87
N GLU A 395 -13.09 14.14 -19.78
CA GLU A 395 -14.30 14.03 -18.94
C GLU A 395 -15.55 14.34 -19.76
N LYS A 396 -15.56 15.44 -20.53
CA LYS A 396 -16.68 15.76 -21.43
C LYS A 396 -16.90 14.72 -22.52
N LEU A 397 -15.83 14.15 -23.07
CA LEU A 397 -15.96 13.10 -24.08
C LEU A 397 -16.54 11.82 -23.47
N GLN A 398 -16.13 11.46 -22.25
CA GLN A 398 -16.70 10.35 -21.49
C GLN A 398 -18.19 10.57 -21.18
N ASP A 399 -18.58 11.77 -20.76
CA ASP A 399 -19.99 12.12 -20.50
C ASP A 399 -20.85 12.02 -21.77
N VAL A 400 -20.31 12.48 -22.91
CA VAL A 400 -20.98 12.35 -24.22
C VAL A 400 -21.11 10.87 -24.60
N VAL A 401 -20.05 10.08 -24.47
CA VAL A 401 -20.10 8.63 -24.76
C VAL A 401 -21.12 7.93 -23.86
N ALA A 402 -21.13 8.20 -22.55
CA ALA A 402 -22.08 7.62 -21.63
C ALA A 402 -23.53 8.00 -21.96
N SER A 403 -23.76 9.26 -22.36
CA SER A 403 -25.08 9.72 -22.80
C SER A 403 -25.54 9.03 -24.07
N LEU A 404 -24.63 8.83 -25.04
CA LEU A 404 -24.93 8.09 -26.27
C LEU A 404 -25.21 6.61 -25.98
N GLU A 405 -24.43 5.96 -25.12
CA GLU A 405 -24.68 4.57 -24.70
C GLU A 405 -26.04 4.42 -24.04
N GLN A 406 -26.42 5.34 -23.15
CA GLN A 406 -27.74 5.32 -22.50
C GLN A 406 -28.88 5.52 -23.49
N GLN A 407 -28.71 6.38 -24.50
CA GLN A 407 -29.73 6.64 -25.53
C GLN A 407 -29.84 5.50 -26.56
N PHE A 408 -28.72 4.96 -27.02
CA PHE A 408 -28.71 3.94 -28.08
C PHE A 408 -28.95 2.52 -27.56
N SER A 409 -28.67 2.22 -26.29
CA SER A 409 -28.94 0.90 -25.70
C SER A 409 -30.38 0.41 -25.94
N PRO A 410 -31.45 1.18 -25.61
CA PRO A 410 -32.83 0.74 -25.89
C PRO A 410 -33.13 0.65 -27.40
N MET A 411 -32.50 1.48 -28.24
CA MET A 411 -32.69 1.42 -29.70
C MET A 411 -32.05 0.17 -30.29
N MET A 412 -30.85 -0.22 -29.83
CA MET A 412 -30.21 -1.47 -30.22
C MET A 412 -31.04 -2.68 -29.78
N GLN A 413 -31.62 -2.64 -28.57
CA GLN A 413 -32.54 -3.69 -28.11
C GLN A 413 -33.80 -3.77 -29.00
N ALA A 414 -34.36 -2.64 -29.41
CA ALA A 414 -35.50 -2.61 -30.33
C ALA A 414 -35.14 -3.15 -31.73
N GLU A 415 -33.99 -2.77 -32.28
CA GLU A 415 -33.49 -3.29 -33.56
C GLU A 415 -33.28 -4.82 -33.49
N PHE A 416 -32.68 -5.30 -32.39
CA PHE A 416 -32.51 -6.73 -32.17
C PHE A 416 -33.84 -7.46 -31.99
N SER A 417 -34.82 -6.85 -31.30
CA SER A 417 -36.17 -7.38 -31.16
C SER A 417 -36.86 -7.55 -32.52
N VAL A 418 -36.73 -6.58 -33.42
CA VAL A 418 -37.28 -6.68 -34.79
C VAL A 418 -36.59 -7.80 -35.57
N LEU A 419 -35.28 -7.97 -35.42
CA LEU A 419 -34.56 -9.09 -36.05
C LEU A 419 -35.11 -10.45 -35.57
N VAL A 420 -35.38 -10.58 -34.27
CA VAL A 420 -36.02 -11.78 -33.69
C VAL A 420 -37.41 -12.02 -34.28
N ASP A 421 -38.22 -10.97 -34.46
CA ASP A 421 -39.57 -11.09 -35.05
C ASP A 421 -39.52 -11.48 -36.53
N VAL A 422 -38.57 -10.92 -37.29
CA VAL A 422 -38.33 -11.27 -38.70
C VAL A 422 -37.91 -12.73 -38.86
N LEU A 423 -37.10 -13.26 -37.94
CA LEU A 423 -36.68 -14.66 -37.96
C LEU A 423 -37.80 -15.63 -37.54
N TYR A 424 -38.79 -15.17 -36.77
CA TYR A 424 -39.94 -15.97 -36.38
C TYR A 424 -40.92 -16.20 -37.54
N SER A 425 -41.10 -15.19 -38.39
CA SER A 425 -41.98 -15.24 -39.57
C SER A 425 -41.33 -14.65 -40.83
N PRO A 426 -40.24 -15.25 -41.35
CA PRO A 426 -39.48 -14.74 -42.49
C PRO A 426 -40.30 -14.71 -43.80
N GLU A 427 -41.37 -15.50 -43.89
CA GLU A 427 -42.30 -15.55 -45.01
C GLU A 427 -43.07 -14.24 -45.24
N LEU A 428 -43.28 -13.42 -44.19
CA LEU A 428 -44.02 -12.17 -44.28
C LEU A 428 -43.26 -11.05 -45.01
N LEU A 429 -41.94 -11.23 -45.22
CA LEU A 429 -41.12 -10.32 -46.03
C LEU A 429 -41.43 -10.43 -47.54
N PHE A 430 -42.14 -11.48 -47.97
CA PHE A 430 -42.36 -11.78 -49.38
C PHE A 430 -43.84 -11.65 -49.77
N PRO A 431 -44.15 -11.15 -50.99
CA PRO A 431 -45.52 -11.06 -51.49
C PRO A 431 -46.24 -12.41 -51.49
N GLU A 432 -47.56 -12.38 -51.24
CA GLU A 432 -48.43 -13.56 -51.27
C GLU A 432 -48.38 -14.23 -52.65
N GLY A 433 -48.18 -15.55 -52.66
CA GLY A 433 -48.08 -16.35 -53.89
C GLY A 433 -46.69 -16.43 -54.53
N SER A 434 -45.67 -15.78 -53.96
CA SER A 434 -44.29 -15.88 -54.48
C SER A 434 -43.60 -17.21 -54.11
N ASP A 435 -42.79 -17.75 -55.03
CA ASP A 435 -41.97 -18.94 -54.78
C ASP A 435 -40.98 -18.77 -53.60
N ALA A 436 -40.60 -17.52 -53.29
CA ALA A 436 -39.74 -17.20 -52.15
C ALA A 436 -40.47 -17.46 -50.82
N ARG A 437 -41.74 -17.04 -50.72
CA ARG A 437 -42.58 -17.25 -49.54
C ARG A 437 -42.81 -18.73 -49.24
N ILE A 438 -43.04 -19.54 -50.28
CA ILE A 438 -43.22 -20.99 -50.16
C ILE A 438 -41.94 -21.68 -49.66
N ARG A 439 -40.76 -21.18 -50.06
CA ARG A 439 -39.46 -21.76 -49.67
C ARG A 439 -38.96 -21.29 -48.30
N CYS A 440 -39.52 -20.23 -47.72
CA CYS A 440 -39.12 -19.72 -46.40
C CYS A 440 -39.35 -20.71 -45.25
N GLY A 441 -40.28 -21.65 -45.37
CA GLY A 441 -40.48 -22.70 -44.34
C GLY A 441 -39.25 -23.57 -44.06
N ALA A 442 -38.28 -23.61 -44.98
CA ALA A 442 -37.01 -24.33 -44.80
C ALA A 442 -35.84 -23.44 -44.32
N PHE A 443 -36.06 -22.13 -44.16
CA PHE A 443 -35.01 -21.15 -43.86
C PHE A 443 -34.30 -21.45 -42.53
N MET A 444 -35.05 -21.61 -41.44
CA MET A 444 -34.48 -21.88 -40.10
C MET A 444 -33.74 -23.22 -40.04
N SER A 445 -34.28 -24.25 -40.68
CA SER A 445 -33.61 -25.56 -40.79
C SER A 445 -32.27 -25.46 -41.53
N LYS A 446 -32.22 -24.70 -42.64
CA LYS A 446 -30.98 -24.44 -43.37
C LYS A 446 -29.99 -23.59 -42.57
N LEU A 447 -30.46 -22.56 -41.87
CA LEU A 447 -29.63 -21.70 -41.01
C LEU A 447 -28.96 -22.51 -39.89
N ILE A 448 -29.73 -23.35 -39.18
CA ILE A 448 -29.22 -24.23 -38.12
C ILE A 448 -28.21 -25.23 -38.69
N ASN A 449 -28.52 -25.87 -39.83
CA ASN A 449 -27.62 -26.84 -40.46
C ASN A 449 -26.32 -26.20 -40.98
N HIS A 450 -26.39 -24.95 -41.44
CA HIS A 450 -25.22 -24.20 -41.88
C HIS A 450 -24.37 -23.77 -40.68
N THR A 451 -24.99 -23.32 -39.59
CA THR A 451 -24.30 -22.94 -38.34
C THR A 451 -23.50 -24.11 -37.76
N LYS A 452 -24.03 -25.35 -37.83
CA LYS A 452 -23.29 -26.57 -37.44
C LYS A 452 -21.99 -26.78 -38.23
N LYS A 453 -21.99 -26.44 -39.52
CA LYS A 453 -20.80 -26.56 -40.38
C LYS A 453 -19.83 -25.39 -40.22
N LEU A 454 -20.33 -24.24 -39.75
CA LEU A 454 -19.56 -23.00 -39.61
C LEU A 454 -18.78 -22.92 -38.28
N MET A 455 -19.13 -23.76 -37.31
CA MET A 455 -18.62 -23.73 -35.94
C MET A 455 -17.09 -23.79 -35.84
N GLU A 456 -16.42 -24.52 -36.73
CA GLU A 456 -14.95 -24.63 -36.76
C GLU A 456 -14.25 -23.41 -37.37
N LYS A 457 -14.96 -22.60 -38.18
CA LYS A 457 -14.36 -21.49 -38.94
C LYS A 457 -14.72 -20.12 -38.37
N GLU A 458 -15.93 -19.95 -37.87
CA GLU A 458 -16.47 -18.65 -37.44
C GLU A 458 -17.22 -18.76 -36.10
N GLU A 459 -16.49 -19.12 -35.05
CA GLU A 459 -17.03 -19.29 -33.70
C GLU A 459 -17.84 -18.07 -33.20
N LYS A 460 -17.33 -16.85 -33.45
CA LYS A 460 -18.01 -15.60 -33.04
C LYS A 460 -19.37 -15.40 -33.72
N LEU A 461 -19.50 -15.80 -34.99
CA LEU A 461 -20.77 -15.73 -35.71
C LEU A 461 -21.74 -16.79 -35.22
N CYS A 462 -21.24 -18.00 -34.93
CA CYS A 462 -22.04 -19.06 -34.32
C CYS A 462 -22.59 -18.65 -32.95
N ILE A 463 -21.77 -18.02 -32.09
CA ILE A 463 -22.22 -17.49 -30.80
C ILE A 463 -23.34 -16.47 -30.98
N LYS A 464 -23.20 -15.52 -31.92
CA LYS A 464 -24.25 -14.52 -32.21
C LYS A 464 -25.55 -15.19 -32.69
N ILE A 465 -25.47 -16.12 -33.63
CA ILE A 465 -26.65 -16.86 -34.13
C ILE A 465 -27.34 -17.62 -32.99
N LEU A 466 -26.58 -18.29 -32.13
CA LEU A 466 -27.13 -19.03 -30.98
C LEU A 466 -27.77 -18.11 -29.94
N GLN A 467 -27.19 -16.94 -29.67
CA GLN A 467 -27.78 -15.93 -28.80
C GLN A 467 -29.12 -15.42 -29.36
N THR A 468 -29.17 -15.09 -30.65
CA THR A 468 -30.43 -14.68 -31.32
C THR A 468 -31.48 -15.80 -31.30
N LEU A 469 -31.10 -17.05 -31.56
CA LEU A 469 -32.01 -18.20 -31.51
C LEU A 469 -32.55 -18.46 -30.09
N ARG A 470 -31.74 -18.21 -29.05
CA ARG A 470 -32.17 -18.34 -27.66
C ARG A 470 -33.21 -17.27 -27.31
N GLU A 471 -33.01 -16.03 -27.71
CA GLU A 471 -33.98 -14.94 -27.43
C GLU A 471 -35.32 -15.14 -28.17
N MET A 472 -35.31 -15.80 -29.34
CA MET A 472 -36.56 -16.26 -29.98
C MET A 472 -37.37 -17.24 -29.11
N LEU A 473 -36.70 -18.02 -28.26
CA LEU A 473 -37.37 -18.96 -27.34
C LEU A 473 -37.92 -18.24 -26.11
N GLU A 474 -37.20 -17.23 -25.58
CA GLU A 474 -37.62 -16.46 -24.39
C GLU A 474 -38.86 -15.58 -24.66
N LYS A 475 -39.02 -15.02 -25.88
CA LYS A 475 -40.26 -14.32 -26.30
C LYS A 475 -41.52 -15.21 -26.31
N LYS A 476 -41.36 -16.54 -26.31
CA LYS A 476 -42.50 -17.48 -26.32
C LYS A 476 -43.22 -17.55 -24.98
N ASP A 477 -42.52 -17.25 -23.88
CA ASP A 477 -43.08 -17.29 -22.53
C ASP A 477 -43.80 -15.98 -22.16
N SER A 478 -43.41 -14.82 -22.72
CA SER A 478 -44.04 -13.52 -22.43
C SER A 478 -45.43 -13.31 -23.07
N PHE A 479 -45.77 -14.05 -24.14
CA PHE A 479 -47.10 -13.96 -24.77
C PHE A 479 -48.14 -14.91 -24.14
N VAL A 480 -47.75 -15.76 -23.20
CA VAL A 480 -48.66 -16.72 -22.55
C VAL A 480 -49.25 -16.17 -21.23
N GLU A 481 -48.68 -15.10 -20.66
CA GLU A 481 -49.13 -14.54 -19.37
C GLU A 481 -50.13 -13.38 -19.44
N GLU A 482 -50.45 -12.80 -20.61
CA GLU A 482 -51.39 -11.66 -20.73
C GLU A 482 -52.80 -12.01 -21.26
N VAL A 483 -53.30 -13.23 -21.03
CA VAL A 483 -54.73 -13.55 -21.24
C VAL A 483 -55.31 -14.30 -20.04
N TYR A 484 -55.34 -13.65 -18.88
CA TYR A 484 -56.36 -13.88 -17.85
C TYR A 484 -56.54 -12.60 -17.01
N PHE A 485 -57.43 -11.70 -17.45
CA PHE A 485 -58.50 -11.11 -16.65
C PHE A 485 -59.55 -10.45 -17.55
#